data_AF-A0A6I3GYB0-F1
#
_entry.id   AF-A0A6I3GYB0-F1
#
_cell.length_a   1.000
_cell.length_b   1.000
_cell.length_c   1.000
_cell.angle_alpha   90.00
_cell.angle_beta   90.00
_cell.angle_gamma   90.00
#
_symmetry.space_group_name_H-M   'P 1'
#
loop_
_entity.id
_entity.type
_entity.pdbx_description
1 polymer ?
#
loop_
_entity_poly.entity_id
_entity_poly.type
_entity_poly.pdbx_seq_one_letter_code
_entity_poly.pdbx_strand_id
1 'polypeptide(L)'
;MIIFTVIGSFWLEVFLKVGVLKQFKRMVKSIVPVAFLFIAWDKYAISHGHWFFNKDQIIGIYGPWCIPLEEYLFFLVVPIAAFMTIEAVRKVKKDWQV
;
A
#
# COMPACT_ATOMS: atom_id res chain seq x y z
N MET A 1 -1.79 -8.55 -8.37
CA MET A 1 -1.85 -8.48 -6.89
C MET A 1 -2.65 -7.28 -6.37
N ILE A 2 -2.32 -6.04 -6.75
CA ILE A 2 -2.97 -4.81 -6.23
C ILE A 2 -4.50 -4.83 -6.32
N ILE A 3 -5.06 -5.19 -7.48
CA ILE A 3 -6.51 -5.27 -7.68
C ILE A 3 -7.15 -6.25 -6.69
N PHE A 4 -6.54 -7.43 -6.50
CA PHE A 4 -7.00 -8.41 -5.53
C PHE A 4 -6.97 -7.84 -4.10
N THR A 5 -5.90 -7.14 -3.72
CA THR A 5 -5.81 -6.48 -2.40
C THR A 5 -6.88 -5.41 -2.19
N VAL A 6 -7.16 -4.59 -3.21
CA VAL A 6 -8.22 -3.58 -3.16
C VAL A 6 -9.58 -4.25 -2.97
N ILE A 7 -9.90 -5.23 -3.81
CA ILE A 7 -11.18 -5.95 -3.74
C ILE A 7 -11.35 -6.64 -2.38
N GLY A 8 -10.28 -7.25 -1.85
CA GLY A 8 -10.32 -7.97 -0.59
C GLY A 8 -10.44 -7.09 0.67
N SER A 9 -10.10 -5.79 0.59
CA SER A 9 -10.06 -4.91 1.77
C SER A 9 -11.00 -3.70 1.71
N PHE A 10 -11.23 -3.09 0.56
CA PHE A 10 -11.98 -1.82 0.46
C PHE A 10 -13.48 -1.99 0.75
N TRP A 11 -14.03 -3.19 0.58
CA TRP A 11 -15.42 -3.46 0.96
C TRP A 11 -15.64 -3.30 2.47
N LEU A 12 -14.60 -3.45 3.31
CA LEU A 12 -14.67 -3.24 4.76
C LEU A 12 -14.98 -1.79 5.12
N GLU A 13 -14.47 -0.83 4.35
CA GLU A 13 -14.80 0.59 4.50
C GLU A 13 -16.27 0.86 4.25
N VAL A 14 -16.87 0.22 3.24
CA VAL A 14 -18.26 0.44 2.86
C VAL A 14 -19.21 -0.30 3.82
N PHE A 15 -18.94 -1.58 4.09
CA PHE A 15 -19.85 -2.44 4.82
C PHE A 15 -19.72 -2.28 6.34
N LEU A 16 -18.50 -2.28 6.87
CA LEU A 16 -18.25 -2.15 8.32
C LEU A 16 -18.05 -0.69 8.76
N LYS A 17 -17.93 0.25 7.82
CA LYS A 17 -17.72 1.68 8.08
C LYS A 17 -16.53 1.92 9.00
N VAL A 18 -15.39 1.30 8.68
CA VAL A 18 -14.14 1.41 9.48
C VAL A 18 -13.58 2.83 9.51
N GLY A 19 -13.84 3.66 8.50
CA GLY A 19 -13.52 5.10 8.55
C GLY A 19 -12.04 5.42 8.32
N VAL A 20 -11.29 4.50 7.72
CA VAL A 20 -9.86 4.67 7.41
C VAL A 20 -9.69 5.76 6.36
N LEU A 21 -10.48 5.73 5.28
CA LEU A 21 -10.39 6.74 4.21
C LEU A 21 -10.79 8.14 4.69
N LYS A 22 -11.66 8.23 5.70
CA LYS A 22 -12.03 9.51 6.33
C LYS A 22 -10.86 10.16 7.07
N GLN A 23 -9.90 9.37 7.53
CA GLN A 23 -8.69 9.84 8.22
C GLN A 23 -7.51 10.01 7.26
N PHE A 24 -7.77 10.47 6.03
CA PHE A 24 -6.78 10.61 4.96
C PHE A 24 -5.47 11.27 5.42
N LYS A 25 -5.54 12.37 6.20
CA LYS A 25 -4.35 13.07 6.70
C LYS A 25 -3.46 12.19 7.60
N ARG A 26 -4.06 11.36 8.46
CA ARG A 26 -3.30 10.46 9.36
C ARG A 26 -2.70 9.31 8.56
N MET A 27 -3.51 8.70 7.69
CA MET A 27 -3.08 7.64 6.78
C MET A 27 -1.87 8.07 5.93
N VAL A 28 -1.95 9.23 5.28
CA VAL A 28 -0.86 9.77 4.47
C VAL A 28 0.39 10.02 5.31
N LYS A 29 0.26 10.62 6.50
CA LYS A 29 1.40 10.88 7.39
C LYS A 29 2.09 9.60 7.88
N SER A 30 1.36 8.50 8.02
CA SER A 30 1.93 7.21 8.40
C SER A 30 2.57 6.47 7.22
N ILE A 31 1.95 6.52 6.04
CA ILE A 31 2.39 5.74 4.87
C ILE A 31 3.53 6.44 4.13
N VAL A 32 3.41 7.74 3.83
CA VAL A 32 4.32 8.44 2.93
C VAL A 32 5.78 8.42 3.37
N PRO A 33 6.14 8.66 4.65
CA PRO A 33 7.54 8.61 5.06
C PRO A 33 8.17 7.24 4.81
N VAL A 34 7.43 6.17 5.12
CA VAL A 34 7.90 4.79 4.96
C VAL A 34 7.98 4.44 3.47
N ALA A 35 6.93 4.72 2.71
CA ALA A 35 6.91 4.50 1.26
C ALA A 35 8.07 5.23 0.56
N PHE A 36 8.37 6.47 0.96
CA PHE A 36 9.48 7.23 0.41
C PHE A 36 10.83 6.56 0.65
N LEU A 37 11.08 6.07 1.87
CA LEU A 37 12.33 5.36 2.20
C LEU A 37 12.49 4.09 1.37
N PHE A 38 11.43 3.29 1.22
CA PHE A 38 11.49 2.06 0.43
C PHE A 38 11.61 2.31 -1.07
N ILE A 39 10.93 3.32 -1.61
CA ILE A 39 11.10 3.72 -3.02
C ILE A 39 12.54 4.20 -3.28
N ALA A 40 13.12 4.95 -2.35
CA ALA A 40 14.51 5.39 -2.45
C ALA A 40 15.49 4.19 -2.41
N TRP A 41 15.18 3.19 -1.59
CA TRP A 41 15.92 1.94 -1.54
C TRP A 41 15.81 1.14 -2.83
N ASP A 42 14.61 1.01 -3.39
CA ASP A 42 14.39 0.31 -4.66
C ASP A 42 15.19 0.97 -5.79
N LYS A 43 15.13 2.31 -5.88
CA LYS A 43 15.99 3.06 -6.81
C LYS A 43 17.45 2.68 -6.65
N TYR A 44 17.95 2.66 -5.41
CA TYR A 44 19.34 2.32 -5.13
C TYR A 44 19.66 0.88 -5.57
N ALA A 45 18.80 -0.08 -5.26
CA ALA A 45 19.01 -1.48 -5.63
C ALA A 45 19.01 -1.69 -7.15
N ILE A 46 18.12 -1.01 -7.88
CA ILE A 46 18.06 -1.05 -9.34
C ILE A 46 19.30 -0.41 -9.96
N SER A 47 19.74 0.75 -9.44
CA SER A 47 20.91 1.44 -9.99
C SER A 47 22.22 0.67 -9.80
N HIS A 48 22.30 -0.19 -8.77
CA HIS A 48 23.45 -1.05 -8.51
C HIS A 48 23.31 -2.44 -9.14
N GLY A 49 22.20 -2.72 -9.84
CA GLY A 49 21.93 -4.03 -10.42
C GLY A 49 21.74 -5.14 -9.40
N HIS A 50 21.41 -4.81 -8.15
CA HIS A 50 21.03 -5.79 -7.13
C HIS A 50 19.60 -6.29 -7.37
N TRP A 51 18.78 -5.49 -8.05
CA TRP A 51 17.36 -5.77 -8.30
C TRP A 51 16.95 -5.36 -9.71
N PHE A 52 16.05 -6.14 -10.32
CA PHE A 52 15.50 -5.86 -11.65
C PHE A 52 14.04 -6.28 -11.73
N PHE A 53 13.25 -5.51 -12.47
CA PHE A 53 11.86 -5.86 -12.77
C PHE A 53 11.77 -6.59 -14.11
N ASN A 54 11.10 -7.74 -14.12
CA ASN A 54 10.82 -8.46 -15.35
C ASN A 54 9.78 -7.67 -16.18
N LYS A 55 10.17 -7.28 -17.39
CA LYS A 55 9.33 -6.50 -18.32
C LYS A 55 8.05 -7.24 -18.73
N ASP A 56 8.08 -8.57 -18.73
CA ASP A 56 6.92 -9.41 -19.10
C ASP A 56 5.90 -9.55 -17.95
N GLN A 57 6.21 -9.02 -16.77
CA GLN A 57 5.38 -9.12 -15.56
C GLN A 57 4.88 -7.76 -15.06
N ILE A 58 5.23 -6.68 -15.77
CA ILE A 58 4.79 -5.31 -15.47
C ILE A 58 3.97 -4.76 -16.64
N ILE A 59 3.13 -3.79 -16.34
CA ILE A 59 2.27 -3.06 -17.28
C ILE A 59 3.12 -2.17 -18.21
N GLY A 60 4.40 -1.94 -17.87
CA GLY A 60 5.33 -1.14 -18.66
C GLY A 60 5.19 0.37 -18.46
N ILE A 61 4.40 0.80 -17.48
CA ILE A 61 4.28 2.20 -17.08
C ILE A 61 5.31 2.47 -15.97
N TYR A 62 6.19 3.42 -16.22
CA TYR A 62 7.26 3.79 -15.28
C TYR A 62 6.99 5.15 -14.67
N GLY A 63 7.18 5.23 -13.35
CA GLY A 63 7.21 6.47 -12.60
C GLY A 63 8.62 7.10 -12.58
N PRO A 64 8.83 8.05 -11.67
CA PRO A 64 10.16 8.63 -11.43
C PRO A 64 11.23 7.55 -11.19
N TRP A 65 12.50 7.84 -11.52
CA TRP A 65 13.63 6.92 -11.27
C TRP A 65 13.51 5.53 -11.93
N CYS A 66 12.71 5.39 -13.00
CA CYS A 66 12.52 4.16 -13.75
C CYS A 66 11.95 2.99 -12.92
N ILE A 67 11.20 3.29 -11.87
CA ILE A 67 10.48 2.28 -11.06
C ILE A 67 9.09 2.05 -11.69
N PRO A 68 8.63 0.79 -11.83
CA PRO A 68 7.28 0.50 -12.33
C PRO A 68 6.19 1.12 -11.46
N LEU A 69 5.09 1.57 -12.07
CA LEU A 69 3.94 2.16 -11.37
C LEU A 69 3.38 1.24 -10.27
N GLU A 70 3.45 -0.06 -10.49
CA GLU A 70 2.97 -1.10 -9.60
C GLU A 70 3.66 -1.07 -8.24
N GLU A 71 4.94 -0.71 -8.16
CA GLU A 71 5.64 -0.61 -6.88
C GLU A 71 5.15 0.58 -6.05
N TYR A 72 4.93 1.73 -6.70
CA TYR A 72 4.31 2.88 -6.03
C TYR A 72 2.93 2.53 -5.47
N LEU A 73 2.12 1.83 -6.29
CA LEU A 73 0.81 1.36 -5.86
C LEU A 73 0.91 0.30 -4.77
N PHE A 74 1.93 -0.56 -4.78
CA PHE A 74 2.20 -1.54 -3.74
C PHE A 74 2.42 -0.87 -2.39
N PHE A 75 3.37 0.08 -2.32
CA PHE A 75 3.68 0.81 -1.08
C PHE A 75 2.53 1.68 -0.56
N LEU A 76 1.53 1.99 -1.39
CA LEU A 76 0.34 2.70 -0.97
C LEU A 76 -0.81 1.76 -0.58
N VAL A 77 -1.17 0.82 -1.45
CA VAL A 77 -2.37 -0.01 -1.29
C VAL A 77 -2.20 -1.05 -0.19
N VAL A 78 -1.02 -1.66 -0.05
CA VAL A 78 -0.80 -2.71 0.95
C VAL A 78 -0.93 -2.17 2.38
N PRO A 79 -0.32 -1.04 2.76
CA PRO A 79 -0.54 -0.45 4.07
C PRO A 79 -1.98 0.01 4.31
N ILE A 80 -2.67 0.52 3.29
CA ILE A 80 -4.09 0.89 3.40
C ILE A 80 -4.92 -0.36 3.72
N ALA A 81 -4.70 -1.46 3.02
CA ALA A 81 -5.39 -2.72 3.27
C ALA A 81 -5.13 -3.26 4.68
N ALA A 82 -3.90 -3.11 5.19
CA ALA A 82 -3.58 -3.45 6.58
C ALA A 82 -4.38 -2.62 7.58
N PHE A 83 -4.48 -1.29 7.37
CA PHE A 83 -5.32 -0.42 8.20
C PHE A 83 -6.82 -0.77 8.11
N MET A 84 -7.33 -1.09 6.92
CA MET A 84 -8.72 -1.54 6.76
C MET A 84 -9.00 -2.80 7.58
N THR A 85 -8.07 -3.75 7.56
CA THR A 85 -8.22 -5.05 8.21
C THR A 85 -8.16 -4.93 9.73
N ILE A 86 -7.17 -4.19 10.27
CA ILE A 86 -7.05 -4.00 11.72
C ILE A 86 -8.26 -3.24 12.28
N GLU A 87 -8.72 -2.18 11.60
CA GLU A 87 -9.88 -1.41 12.04
C GLU A 87 -11.18 -2.21 11.90
N ALA A 88 -11.29 -3.10 10.91
CA ALA A 88 -12.41 -4.02 10.80
C ALA A 88 -12.48 -4.97 12.00
N VAL A 89 -11.35 -5.54 12.42
CA VAL A 89 -11.30 -6.39 13.62
C VAL A 89 -11.70 -5.60 14.86
N ARG A 90 -11.17 -4.38 15.04
CA ARG A 90 -11.56 -3.50 16.18
C ARG A 90 -13.05 -3.14 16.17
N LYS A 91 -13.64 -2.98 14.99
CA LYS A 91 -15.06 -2.67 14.83
C LYS A 91 -15.95 -3.82 15.25
N VAL A 92 -15.56 -5.06 14.92
CA VAL A 92 -16.32 -6.28 15.21
C VAL A 92 -16.05 -6.76 16.64
N LYS A 93 -14.78 -6.79 17.07
CA LYS A 93 -14.32 -7.17 18.41
C LYS A 93 -13.98 -5.94 19.24
N LYS A 94 -14.98 -5.38 19.90
CA LYS A 94 -14.82 -4.13 20.69
C LYS A 94 -13.95 -4.28 21.93
N ASP A 95 -13.79 -5.51 22.41
CA ASP A 95 -12.95 -5.92 23.54
C ASP A 95 -11.46 -6.00 23.18
N TRP A 96 -11.12 -5.93 21.90
CA TRP A 96 -9.73 -6.01 21.46
C TRP A 96 -8.97 -4.71 21.75
N GLN A 97 -8.10 -4.77 22.77
CA GLN A 97 -7.20 -3.67 23.12
C GLN A 97 -5.86 -3.84 22.40
N VAL A 98 -5.43 -2.77 21.72
CA VAL A 98 -4.14 -2.66 21.02
C VAL A 98 -3.29 -1.64 21.75
#